data_AF-A0A6L8UCX5-F1
#
_entry.id   AF-A0A6L8UCX5-F1
#
_cell.length_a   1.000
_cell.length_b   1.000
_cell.length_c   1.000
_cell.angle_alpha   90.00
_cell.angle_beta   90.00
_cell.angle_gamma   90.00
#
_symmetry.space_group_name_H-M   'P 1'
#
loop_
_entity.id
_entity.type
_entity.pdbx_description
1 polymer ?
#
loop_
_entity_poly.entity_id
_entity_poly.type
_entity_poly.pdbx_seq_one_letter_code
_entity_poly.pdbx_strand_id
1 'polypeptide(L)'
;MKRRDFIKVSSAAGALGLVTPGIRVTGSPAGAPAEGFDLHPFIREHPEAVFINLTSVKEKTDATAIHDAAYKLAGEMFVRTSGGKGLPNSTRITCKPNWTCSTGNKNDPEASLGITTDLNFIEGYLRGVKAKGPQNFFLRECACTFQWKPNGYIAMAERNNFDLRDLTARDYWELGDDIIFRTVNGIVFREVAFMAPMTAEDTFLINLAKFKAHQMGITGAIKNLQGINAKRLHSFCAGSVDVFKTLDKRYHRFFQPDYLDRIAELHKKHIEAGFPRWNEKIDRPPFNGGFWMEQWAQRMCDSFSVTPTGINIVEGIYGRDGDGFHGGPHNGKPMDFMSNNIIFGKDAFRVDIIAHWLAGHEPGNFGLFHIGIERGLSDVLDPFDIPVYLWKDGKATKARLDSFRRTPLLTYYLRKSSDGIDEPRYHMVDEPFDYKAWKSGKIAAAAQPSIRALGTDAADKVVMEVGVPEKGDVYVDILNGNGELVWRMHADDLEPGVHQVVWDGFSQPGMYNMYVRGMGWDAEREMVIYT
;
A
#
# COMPACT_ATOMS: atom_id res chain seq x y z
N MET A 1 -29.07 13.35 31.55
CA MET A 1 -29.11 12.29 32.58
C MET A 1 -27.84 12.39 33.44
N LYS A 2 -27.89 12.30 34.77
CA LYS A 2 -26.68 12.44 35.62
C LYS A 2 -25.89 11.13 35.60
N ARG A 3 -24.55 11.20 35.62
CA ARG A 3 -23.60 10.06 35.56
C ARG A 3 -23.89 8.90 36.53
N ARG A 4 -24.60 9.18 37.64
CA ARG A 4 -25.00 8.18 38.65
C ARG A 4 -26.25 7.38 38.27
N ASP A 5 -27.08 7.89 37.36
CA ASP A 5 -28.29 7.20 36.89
C ASP A 5 -27.95 6.16 35.81
N PHE A 6 -26.93 6.44 34.98
CA PHE A 6 -26.42 5.50 33.96
C PHE A 6 -25.90 4.19 34.57
N ILE A 7 -25.13 4.27 35.67
CA ILE A 7 -24.58 3.09 36.37
C ILE A 7 -25.70 2.19 36.94
N LYS A 8 -26.86 2.77 37.30
CA LYS A 8 -28.02 2.00 37.78
C LYS A 8 -28.79 1.31 36.66
N VAL A 9 -28.85 1.90 35.47
CA VAL A 9 -29.47 1.26 34.30
C VAL A 9 -28.59 0.11 33.78
N SER A 10 -27.25 0.27 33.78
CA SER A 10 -26.32 -0.79 33.38
C SER A 10 -26.32 -2.01 34.29
N SER A 11 -26.70 -1.86 35.57
CA SER A 11 -26.79 -2.97 36.53
C SER A 11 -28.13 -3.71 36.48
N ALA A 12 -29.20 -3.08 35.97
CA ALA A 12 -30.51 -3.71 35.78
C ALA A 12 -30.63 -4.49 34.46
N ALA A 13 -29.91 -4.07 33.40
CA ALA A 13 -29.89 -4.77 32.12
C ALA A 13 -29.06 -6.08 32.14
N GLY A 14 -28.27 -6.32 33.20
CA GLY A 14 -27.38 -7.48 33.33
C GLY A 14 -28.06 -8.83 33.65
N ALA A 15 -29.40 -8.89 33.75
CA ALA A 15 -30.11 -10.10 34.19
C ALA A 15 -30.97 -10.80 33.11
N LEU A 16 -31.11 -10.27 31.89
CA LEU A 16 -32.11 -10.80 30.92
C LEU A 16 -31.63 -10.97 29.47
N GLY A 17 -30.32 -11.13 29.21
CA GLY A 17 -29.82 -11.24 27.83
C GLY A 17 -28.57 -12.10 27.66
N LEU A 18 -28.61 -13.36 28.10
CA LEU A 18 -27.58 -14.36 27.76
C LEU A 18 -28.00 -15.12 26.49
N VAL A 19 -27.68 -14.60 25.29
CA VAL A 19 -27.16 -15.35 24.12
C VAL A 19 -26.68 -14.33 23.06
N THR A 20 -25.43 -13.87 23.14
CA THR A 20 -24.67 -13.41 21.95
C THR A 20 -23.18 -13.38 22.30
N PRO A 21 -22.28 -13.98 21.50
CA PRO A 21 -20.88 -14.02 21.85
C PRO A 21 -20.19 -12.69 21.47
N GLY A 22 -19.55 -12.07 22.47
CA GLY A 22 -18.36 -11.25 22.25
C GLY A 22 -18.57 -9.74 22.09
N ILE A 23 -18.91 -9.04 23.17
CA ILE A 23 -18.53 -7.62 23.32
C ILE A 23 -17.79 -7.44 24.64
N ARG A 24 -16.45 -7.38 24.59
CA ARG A 24 -15.65 -6.88 25.71
C ARG A 24 -15.55 -5.36 25.59
N VAL A 25 -16.22 -4.68 26.51
CA VAL A 25 -16.36 -3.23 26.56
C VAL A 25 -15.51 -2.68 27.70
N THR A 26 -14.48 -1.92 27.36
CA THR A 26 -13.86 -0.92 28.26
C THR A 26 -13.61 0.35 27.45
N GLY A 27 -14.36 1.41 27.75
CA GLY A 27 -14.11 2.75 27.22
C GLY A 27 -13.05 3.46 28.07
N SER A 28 -12.07 4.11 27.42
CA SER A 28 -11.16 5.02 28.10
C SER A 28 -11.86 6.34 28.41
N PRO A 29 -11.62 6.96 29.57
CA PRO A 29 -12.12 8.29 29.86
C PRO A 29 -11.47 9.34 28.94
N ALA A 30 -12.30 10.28 28.46
CA ALA A 30 -11.84 11.46 27.72
C ALA A 30 -10.72 12.19 28.51
N GLY A 31 -9.56 12.36 27.88
CA GLY A 31 -8.38 13.01 28.46
C GLY A 31 -7.26 12.08 28.94
N ALA A 32 -7.36 10.77 28.80
CA ALA A 32 -6.20 9.89 28.95
C ALA A 32 -5.16 10.19 27.85
N PRO A 33 -3.85 10.27 28.16
CA PRO A 33 -2.84 10.45 27.12
C PRO A 33 -2.96 9.34 26.08
N ALA A 34 -2.81 9.67 24.80
CA ALA A 34 -2.78 8.66 23.74
C ALA A 34 -1.59 7.72 23.99
N GLU A 35 -1.90 6.46 24.31
CA GLU A 35 -0.91 5.41 24.59
C GLU A 35 -0.50 4.67 23.32
N GLY A 36 -1.28 4.83 22.24
CA GLY A 36 -1.06 4.18 20.97
C GLY A 36 -1.52 4.99 19.76
N PHE A 37 -1.39 4.35 18.61
CA PHE A 37 -1.88 4.81 17.31
C PHE A 37 -2.44 3.64 16.50
N ASP A 38 -3.20 3.95 15.46
CA ASP A 38 -3.66 2.97 14.48
C ASP A 38 -3.88 3.66 13.12
N LEU A 39 -4.17 2.88 12.08
CA LEU A 39 -4.72 3.40 10.84
C LEU A 39 -6.16 3.88 11.06
N HIS A 40 -6.59 4.81 10.22
CA HIS A 40 -7.99 5.24 10.14
C HIS A 40 -8.90 4.01 10.06
N PRO A 41 -9.99 3.93 10.85
CA PRO A 41 -10.77 2.70 10.99
C PRO A 41 -11.23 2.12 9.65
N PHE A 42 -11.67 2.97 8.71
CA PHE A 42 -12.08 2.51 7.39
C PHE A 42 -10.91 1.89 6.59
N ILE A 43 -9.70 2.45 6.66
CA ILE A 43 -8.52 1.85 6.00
C ILE A 43 -8.16 0.52 6.66
N ARG A 44 -8.25 0.45 8.00
CA ARG A 44 -7.89 -0.75 8.77
C ARG A 44 -8.78 -1.95 8.42
N GLU A 45 -10.08 -1.70 8.33
CA GLU A 45 -11.12 -2.72 8.16
C GLU A 45 -11.31 -3.16 6.70
N HIS A 46 -10.77 -2.41 5.73
CA HIS A 46 -10.86 -2.70 4.30
C HIS A 46 -9.49 -2.96 3.66
N PRO A 47 -8.80 -4.07 4.02
CA PRO A 47 -7.52 -4.42 3.41
C PRO A 47 -7.61 -4.69 1.90
N GLU A 48 -8.80 -5.02 1.39
CA GLU A 48 -9.11 -5.24 -0.02
C GLU A 48 -9.24 -3.95 -0.84
N ALA A 49 -9.33 -2.79 -0.19
CA ALA A 49 -9.58 -1.51 -0.85
C ALA A 49 -8.29 -0.78 -1.21
N VAL A 50 -8.37 0.02 -2.27
CA VAL A 50 -7.36 1.01 -2.66
C VAL A 50 -7.95 2.40 -2.59
N PHE A 51 -7.17 3.33 -2.06
CA PHE A 51 -7.53 4.71 -1.87
C PHE A 51 -6.67 5.59 -2.77
N ILE A 52 -7.29 6.63 -3.34
CA ILE A 52 -6.62 7.61 -4.17
C ILE A 52 -6.81 8.98 -3.53
N ASN A 53 -5.72 9.60 -3.08
CA ASN A 53 -5.72 10.99 -2.67
C ASN A 53 -5.20 11.86 -3.82
N LEU A 54 -6.00 12.83 -4.23
CA LEU A 54 -5.63 13.79 -5.28
C LEU A 54 -4.97 15.02 -4.66
N THR A 55 -3.76 15.33 -5.13
CA THR A 55 -3.04 16.54 -4.71
C THR A 55 -3.25 17.69 -5.68
N SER A 56 -2.93 18.91 -5.26
CA SER A 56 -2.98 20.11 -6.10
C SER A 56 -1.61 20.77 -6.25
N VAL A 57 -0.54 19.98 -6.10
CA VAL A 57 0.83 20.47 -6.27
C VAL A 57 1.02 20.83 -7.74
N LYS A 58 1.52 22.04 -8.00
CA LYS A 58 1.63 22.59 -9.35
C LYS A 58 2.92 22.18 -10.04
N GLU A 59 3.99 22.08 -9.26
CA GLU A 59 5.34 21.86 -9.77
C GLU A 59 6.08 20.87 -8.87
N LYS A 60 6.89 19.99 -9.47
CA LYS A 60 7.67 18.96 -8.75
C LYS A 60 8.76 19.54 -7.84
N THR A 61 9.04 20.83 -7.95
CA THR A 61 10.02 21.59 -7.17
C THR A 61 9.41 22.31 -5.96
N ASP A 62 8.08 22.33 -5.83
CA ASP A 62 7.39 22.98 -4.72
C ASP A 62 7.48 22.13 -3.44
N ALA A 63 8.63 22.22 -2.78
CA ALA A 63 8.96 21.46 -1.59
C ALA A 63 7.92 21.62 -0.47
N THR A 64 7.41 22.84 -0.27
CA THR A 64 6.41 23.13 0.77
C THR A 64 5.08 22.46 0.44
N ALA A 65 4.57 22.63 -0.79
CA ALA A 65 3.30 22.02 -1.17
C ALA A 65 3.35 20.48 -1.12
N ILE A 66 4.48 19.89 -1.53
CA ILE A 66 4.72 18.44 -1.45
C ILE A 66 4.72 17.97 0.01
N HIS A 67 5.49 18.65 0.87
CA HIS A 67 5.57 18.34 2.30
C HIS A 67 4.19 18.42 2.96
N ASP A 68 3.46 19.51 2.73
CA ASP A 68 2.18 19.78 3.40
C ASP A 68 1.08 18.81 2.93
N ALA A 69 1.08 18.45 1.65
CA ALA A 69 0.18 17.40 1.13
C ALA A 69 0.44 16.06 1.83
N ALA A 70 1.71 15.66 1.96
CA ALA A 70 2.10 14.42 2.62
C ALA A 70 1.80 14.41 4.13
N TYR A 71 2.08 15.54 4.81
CA TYR A 71 1.80 15.72 6.23
C TYR A 71 0.30 15.65 6.52
N LYS A 72 -0.52 16.34 5.72
CA LYS A 72 -1.98 16.30 5.81
C LYS A 72 -2.50 14.88 5.62
N LEU A 73 -2.06 14.20 4.56
CA LEU A 73 -2.48 12.84 4.26
C LEU A 73 -2.17 11.87 5.42
N ALA A 74 -0.94 11.87 5.93
CA ALA A 74 -0.57 11.05 7.08
C ALA A 74 -1.41 11.41 8.33
N GLY A 75 -1.69 12.70 8.54
CA GLY A 75 -2.55 13.20 9.60
C GLY A 75 -4.01 12.71 9.51
N GLU A 76 -4.49 12.38 8.32
CA GLU A 76 -5.82 11.81 8.10
C GLU A 76 -5.82 10.28 8.20
N MET A 77 -4.75 9.63 7.72
CA MET A 77 -4.63 8.18 7.66
C MET A 77 -4.32 7.53 9.01
N PHE A 78 -3.74 8.26 9.95
CA PHE A 78 -3.37 7.74 11.26
C PHE A 78 -4.16 8.43 12.39
N VAL A 79 -4.65 7.62 13.32
CA VAL A 79 -5.46 8.05 14.46
C VAL A 79 -4.74 7.74 15.78
N ARG A 80 -5.03 8.54 16.80
CA ARG A 80 -4.56 8.29 18.16
C ARG A 80 -5.47 7.26 18.82
N THR A 81 -4.89 6.38 19.63
CA THR A 81 -5.66 5.39 20.38
C THR A 81 -5.29 5.40 21.86
N SER A 82 -6.20 4.92 22.70
CA SER A 82 -6.06 4.86 24.16
C SER A 82 -6.67 3.57 24.72
N GLY A 83 -6.30 3.22 25.96
CA GLY A 83 -6.85 2.05 26.66
C GLY A 83 -6.46 0.72 26.03
N GLY A 84 -5.24 0.62 25.51
CA GLY A 84 -4.72 -0.59 24.86
C GLY A 84 -5.37 -0.93 23.52
N LYS A 85 -6.16 -0.04 22.92
CA LYS A 85 -6.65 -0.19 21.55
C LYS A 85 -5.55 0.22 20.56
N GLY A 86 -5.44 -0.46 19.42
CA GLY A 86 -4.43 -0.16 18.39
C GLY A 86 -3.02 -0.61 18.76
N LEU A 87 -2.02 -0.04 18.08
CA LEU A 87 -0.61 -0.32 18.28
C LEU A 87 -0.02 0.61 19.37
N PRO A 88 0.82 0.11 20.29
CA PRO A 88 1.43 0.96 21.30
C PRO A 88 2.39 1.97 20.66
N ASN A 89 2.54 3.15 21.25
CA ASN A 89 3.48 4.17 20.76
C ASN A 89 4.96 3.74 20.81
N SER A 90 5.26 2.64 21.51
CA SER A 90 6.58 1.98 21.48
C SER A 90 6.86 1.21 20.19
N THR A 91 5.82 0.90 19.38
CA THR A 91 5.96 0.22 18.08
C THR A 91 6.95 0.96 17.21
N ARG A 92 7.88 0.22 16.60
CA ARG A 92 8.92 0.79 15.74
C ARG A 92 8.33 1.01 14.35
N ILE A 93 8.28 2.26 13.92
CA ILE A 93 7.90 2.60 12.55
C ILE A 93 9.09 2.31 11.65
N THR A 94 8.91 1.38 10.72
CA THR A 94 9.91 1.12 9.67
C THR A 94 9.43 1.78 8.39
N CYS A 95 10.34 2.40 7.65
CA CYS A 95 10.00 3.07 6.40
C CYS A 95 10.92 2.61 5.29
N LYS A 96 10.31 2.21 4.17
CA LYS A 96 11.00 1.93 2.92
C LYS A 96 10.66 2.98 1.86
N PRO A 97 11.45 4.06 1.73
CA PRO A 97 11.31 4.97 0.58
C PRO A 97 11.82 4.32 -0.70
N ASN A 98 11.38 4.77 -1.89
CA ASN A 98 12.01 4.37 -3.15
C ASN A 98 13.26 5.21 -3.38
N TRP A 99 14.39 4.73 -2.89
CA TRP A 99 15.69 5.33 -3.15
C TRP A 99 16.48 4.41 -4.07
N THR A 100 17.12 5.02 -5.06
CA THR A 100 17.95 4.29 -6.01
C THR A 100 19.06 5.20 -6.49
N CYS A 101 19.87 4.68 -7.41
CA CYS A 101 20.95 5.44 -8.00
C CYS A 101 20.37 6.60 -8.83
N SER A 102 20.38 7.80 -8.27
CA SER A 102 19.90 9.03 -8.87
C SER A 102 21.07 10.01 -8.92
N THR A 103 22.00 9.80 -9.88
CA THR A 103 23.07 10.78 -10.10
C THR A 103 22.44 12.11 -10.53
N GLY A 104 22.40 13.06 -9.59
CA GLY A 104 22.00 14.43 -9.89
C GLY A 104 22.84 14.98 -11.04
N ASN A 105 22.19 15.64 -11.98
CA ASN A 105 22.89 16.36 -13.04
C ASN A 105 23.17 17.77 -12.53
N LYS A 106 24.45 18.16 -12.45
CA LYS A 106 24.81 19.52 -11.98
C LYS A 106 24.21 20.63 -12.84
N ASN A 107 24.00 20.36 -14.12
CA ASN A 107 23.43 21.31 -15.07
C ASN A 107 21.91 21.26 -15.12
N ASP A 108 21.29 20.25 -14.50
CA ASP A 108 19.85 20.07 -14.40
C ASP A 108 19.53 19.35 -13.08
N PRO A 109 19.52 20.09 -11.95
CA PRO A 109 19.30 19.51 -10.62
C PRO A 109 17.95 18.78 -10.51
N GLU A 110 16.98 19.18 -11.32
CA GLU A 110 15.62 18.64 -11.33
C GLU A 110 15.49 17.37 -12.17
N ALA A 111 16.46 17.08 -13.04
CA ALA A 111 16.46 15.93 -13.92
C ALA A 111 16.30 14.60 -13.17
N SER A 112 16.63 14.52 -11.88
CA SER A 112 16.63 13.25 -11.15
C SER A 112 15.48 13.12 -10.16
N LEU A 113 14.64 14.14 -9.99
CA LEU A 113 13.61 14.17 -8.94
C LEU A 113 12.64 12.98 -9.05
N GLY A 114 12.16 12.65 -10.25
CA GLY A 114 11.23 11.52 -10.43
C GLY A 114 11.84 10.12 -10.33
N ILE A 115 13.17 10.01 -10.14
CA ILE A 115 13.83 8.71 -9.98
C ILE A 115 13.52 8.12 -8.59
N THR A 116 13.30 8.95 -7.58
CA THR A 116 13.09 8.50 -6.20
C THR A 116 11.80 9.05 -5.63
N THR A 117 11.28 8.44 -4.55
CA THR A 117 10.23 9.07 -3.75
C THR A 117 10.72 10.43 -3.27
N ASP A 118 9.89 11.47 -3.44
CA ASP A 118 10.29 12.84 -3.13
C ASP A 118 10.72 12.99 -1.65
N LEU A 119 11.83 13.70 -1.42
CA LEU A 119 12.38 13.91 -0.08
C LEU A 119 11.40 14.63 0.85
N ASN A 120 10.72 15.66 0.32
CA ASN A 120 9.77 16.46 1.08
C ASN A 120 8.51 15.67 1.38
N PHE A 121 8.11 14.76 0.47
CA PHE A 121 6.99 13.86 0.71
C PHE A 121 7.30 12.89 1.85
N ILE A 122 8.47 12.25 1.83
CA ILE A 122 8.91 11.33 2.90
C ILE A 122 8.89 12.05 4.24
N GLU A 123 9.51 13.24 4.30
CA GLU A 123 9.57 14.01 5.54
C GLU A 123 8.17 14.41 6.03
N GLY A 124 7.36 15.01 5.16
CA GLY A 124 6.00 15.44 5.51
C GLY A 124 5.16 14.28 6.02
N TYR A 125 5.18 13.15 5.30
CA TYR A 125 4.43 11.96 5.67
C TYR A 125 4.86 11.42 7.04
N LEU A 126 6.16 11.17 7.24
CA LEU A 126 6.66 10.61 8.50
C LEU A 126 6.50 11.56 9.69
N ARG A 127 6.61 12.88 9.47
CA ARG A 127 6.30 13.88 10.51
C ARG A 127 4.81 13.87 10.87
N GLY A 128 3.93 13.68 9.89
CA GLY A 128 2.50 13.51 10.12
C GLY A 128 2.19 12.27 10.97
N VAL A 129 2.86 11.14 10.69
CA VAL A 129 2.77 9.92 11.53
C VAL A 129 3.31 10.18 12.94
N LYS A 130 4.47 10.84 13.06
CA LYS A 130 5.09 11.18 14.35
C LYS A 130 4.17 12.05 15.23
N ALA A 131 3.39 12.94 14.61
CA ALA A 131 2.40 13.75 15.31
C ALA A 131 1.23 12.94 15.94
N LYS A 132 1.08 11.67 15.54
CA LYS A 132 0.05 10.76 16.08
C LYS A 132 0.51 9.94 17.28
N GLY A 133 1.78 9.96 17.64
CA GLY A 133 2.25 9.25 18.83
C GLY A 133 3.60 8.55 18.69
N PRO A 134 3.81 7.65 17.70
CA PRO A 134 5.04 6.88 17.62
C PRO A 134 6.26 7.79 17.44
N GLN A 135 7.38 7.43 18.08
CA GLN A 135 8.62 8.24 18.05
C GLN A 135 9.83 7.51 17.48
N ASN A 136 9.76 6.17 17.34
CA ASN A 136 10.88 5.34 16.92
C ASN A 136 10.77 5.05 15.42
N PHE A 137 11.51 5.79 14.58
CA PHE A 137 11.48 5.66 13.12
C PHE A 137 12.80 5.11 12.58
N PHE A 138 12.72 4.10 11.71
CA PHE A 138 13.86 3.43 11.09
C PHE A 138 13.69 3.41 9.58
N LEU A 139 14.58 4.09 8.86
CA LEU A 139 14.61 4.10 7.40
C LEU A 139 15.68 3.10 6.93
N ARG A 140 15.30 2.20 6.03
CA ARG A 140 16.23 1.23 5.42
C ARG A 140 16.13 1.26 3.91
N GLU A 141 17.31 1.25 3.29
CA GLU A 141 17.52 1.15 1.86
C GLU A 141 18.92 0.56 1.61
N CYS A 142 19.11 -0.10 0.47
CA CYS A 142 20.39 -0.66 0.04
C CYS A 142 21.04 0.08 -1.13
N ALA A 143 20.26 0.84 -1.89
CA ALA A 143 20.72 1.38 -3.15
C ALA A 143 21.56 2.67 -2.99
N CYS A 144 22.74 2.67 -3.63
CA CYS A 144 23.57 3.84 -3.86
C CYS A 144 23.78 4.74 -2.61
N THR A 145 24.20 4.15 -1.50
CA THR A 145 24.32 4.84 -0.19
C THR A 145 25.27 6.04 -0.20
N PHE A 146 26.28 6.03 -1.08
CA PHE A 146 27.15 7.18 -1.34
C PHE A 146 26.40 8.43 -1.83
N GLN A 147 25.16 8.30 -2.32
CA GLN A 147 24.32 9.41 -2.78
C GLN A 147 23.35 9.95 -1.71
N TRP A 148 23.23 9.28 -0.56
CA TRP A 148 22.26 9.72 0.47
C TRP A 148 22.59 11.09 1.04
N LYS A 149 23.87 11.41 1.21
CA LYS A 149 24.31 12.75 1.65
C LYS A 149 24.01 13.83 0.60
N PRO A 150 24.47 13.72 -0.67
CA PRO A 150 24.19 14.76 -1.67
C PRO A 150 22.70 14.90 -2.01
N ASN A 151 21.89 13.84 -1.87
CA ASN A 151 20.44 13.93 -2.04
C ASN A 151 19.70 14.47 -0.80
N GLY A 152 20.40 14.80 0.29
CA GLY A 152 19.82 15.38 1.50
C GLY A 152 19.12 14.38 2.44
N TYR A 153 19.19 13.07 2.16
CA TYR A 153 18.52 12.05 2.96
C TYR A 153 19.09 11.95 4.37
N ILE A 154 20.42 12.06 4.51
CA ILE A 154 21.09 12.07 5.81
C ILE A 154 20.63 13.28 6.64
N ALA A 155 20.67 14.48 6.06
CA ALA A 155 20.26 15.71 6.74
C ALA A 155 18.76 15.70 7.12
N MET A 156 17.90 15.06 6.31
CA MET A 156 16.49 14.86 6.62
C MET A 156 16.30 13.89 7.79
N ALA A 157 17.02 12.76 7.79
CA ALA A 157 16.95 11.80 8.87
C ALA A 157 17.44 12.40 10.20
N GLU A 158 18.59 13.09 10.19
CA GLU A 158 19.17 13.72 11.38
C GLU A 158 18.24 14.76 12.01
N ARG A 159 17.71 15.70 11.21
CA ARG A 159 16.83 16.77 11.74
C ARG A 159 15.50 16.26 12.30
N ASN A 160 15.07 15.07 11.88
CA ASN A 160 13.82 14.45 12.34
C ASN A 160 14.02 13.35 13.40
N ASN A 161 15.27 13.05 13.75
CA ASN A 161 15.65 11.93 14.61
C ASN A 161 15.14 10.58 14.07
N PHE A 162 15.38 10.33 12.78
CA PHE A 162 15.11 9.06 12.13
C PHE A 162 16.41 8.23 12.06
N ASP A 163 16.34 6.96 12.42
CA ASP A 163 17.46 6.02 12.30
C ASP A 163 17.64 5.63 10.82
N LEU A 164 18.62 6.25 10.16
CA LEU A 164 19.05 5.89 8.81
C LEU A 164 20.49 5.38 8.87
N ARG A 165 20.70 4.12 8.48
CA ARG A 165 22.01 3.46 8.52
C ARG A 165 22.27 2.70 7.22
N ASP A 166 23.50 2.78 6.71
CA ASP A 166 23.95 1.91 5.63
C ASP A 166 24.36 0.55 6.21
N LEU A 167 23.40 -0.37 6.21
CA LEU A 167 23.64 -1.76 6.62
C LEU A 167 24.07 -2.65 5.44
N THR A 168 24.29 -2.07 4.27
CA THR A 168 24.65 -2.79 3.04
C THR A 168 26.12 -2.64 2.64
N ALA A 169 26.87 -1.79 3.34
CA ALA A 169 28.33 -1.76 3.26
C ALA A 169 28.97 -3.08 3.76
N ARG A 170 28.34 -3.73 4.73
CA ARG A 170 28.82 -4.95 5.41
C ARG A 170 28.09 -6.20 4.93
N ASP A 171 28.79 -7.33 4.91
CA ASP A 171 28.19 -8.62 4.62
C ASP A 171 27.39 -9.14 5.84
N TYR A 172 26.45 -10.05 5.61
CA TYR A 172 25.46 -10.43 6.62
C TYR A 172 26.06 -10.98 7.93
N TRP A 173 27.22 -11.65 7.86
CA TRP A 173 27.91 -12.21 9.03
C TRP A 173 28.61 -11.14 9.90
N GLU A 174 28.66 -9.89 9.44
CA GLU A 174 29.25 -8.75 10.17
C GLU A 174 28.19 -7.85 10.82
N LEU A 175 26.91 -8.13 10.59
CA LEU A 175 25.81 -7.26 11.02
C LEU A 175 25.31 -7.55 12.44
N GLY A 176 25.53 -8.75 12.98
CA GLY A 176 25.04 -9.09 14.33
C GLY A 176 23.53 -8.87 14.46
N ASP A 177 23.10 -8.01 15.40
CA ASP A 177 21.68 -7.69 15.63
C ASP A 177 21.07 -6.77 14.57
N ASP A 178 21.86 -6.24 13.62
CA ASP A 178 21.38 -5.40 12.52
C ASP A 178 20.76 -6.20 11.35
N ILE A 179 20.56 -7.51 11.51
CA ILE A 179 19.95 -8.37 10.49
C ILE A 179 18.92 -9.33 11.09
N ILE A 180 17.83 -9.55 10.34
CA ILE A 180 16.76 -10.47 10.69
C ILE A 180 16.62 -11.50 9.59
N PHE A 181 16.67 -12.78 9.95
CA PHE A 181 16.45 -13.89 9.03
C PHE A 181 15.01 -14.38 9.11
N ARG A 182 14.40 -14.64 7.96
CA ARG A 182 13.07 -15.25 7.84
C ARG A 182 13.15 -16.45 6.91
N THR A 183 12.84 -17.63 7.42
CA THR A 183 12.70 -18.84 6.59
C THR A 183 11.49 -18.68 5.68
N VAL A 184 11.62 -19.15 4.44
CA VAL A 184 10.54 -19.12 3.45
C VAL A 184 10.49 -20.44 2.70
N ASN A 185 9.29 -20.93 2.42
CA ASN A 185 9.10 -22.03 1.46
C ASN A 185 9.08 -21.45 0.04
N GLY A 186 10.22 -20.90 -0.39
CA GLY A 186 10.33 -20.15 -1.63
C GLY A 186 10.80 -20.98 -2.81
N ILE A 187 10.61 -20.42 -4.01
CA ILE A 187 11.09 -20.99 -5.27
C ILE A 187 12.58 -20.72 -5.45
N VAL A 188 13.02 -19.50 -5.10
CA VAL A 188 14.41 -19.05 -5.18
C VAL A 188 15.07 -19.04 -3.82
N PHE A 189 14.40 -18.52 -2.80
CA PHE A 189 14.92 -18.44 -1.45
C PHE A 189 14.41 -19.58 -0.56
N ARG A 190 15.26 -20.04 0.37
CA ARG A 190 14.85 -20.82 1.54
C ARG A 190 14.88 -20.01 2.84
N GLU A 191 15.67 -18.94 2.84
CA GLU A 191 15.77 -17.98 3.93
C GLU A 191 16.10 -16.62 3.33
N VAL A 192 15.43 -15.58 3.80
CA VAL A 192 15.63 -14.20 3.37
C VAL A 192 16.19 -13.40 4.53
N ALA A 193 17.22 -12.60 4.27
CA ALA A 193 17.82 -11.74 5.27
C ALA A 193 17.45 -10.27 5.04
N PHE A 194 16.91 -9.65 6.09
CA PHE A 194 16.38 -8.29 6.11
C PHE A 194 17.21 -7.41 7.04
N MET A 195 17.39 -6.15 6.66
CA MET A 195 18.00 -5.16 7.54
C MET A 195 17.10 -4.93 8.77
N ALA A 196 17.65 -4.99 9.98
CA ALA A 196 16.85 -4.74 11.17
C ALA A 196 16.44 -3.25 11.27
N PRO A 197 15.20 -2.94 11.71
CA PRO A 197 14.20 -3.87 12.25
C PRO A 197 13.07 -4.22 11.26
N MET A 198 13.30 -4.19 9.95
CA MET A 198 12.26 -4.16 8.91
C MET A 198 11.17 -5.24 9.01
N THR A 199 11.49 -6.43 9.53
CA THR A 199 10.55 -7.55 9.64
C THR A 199 10.39 -8.06 11.07
N ALA A 200 10.79 -7.29 12.09
CA ALA A 200 10.56 -7.66 13.49
C ALA A 200 9.07 -7.55 13.88
N GLU A 201 8.66 -8.28 14.92
CA GLU A 201 7.24 -8.44 15.30
C GLU A 201 6.59 -7.15 15.82
N ASP A 202 7.38 -6.28 16.45
CA ASP A 202 6.97 -4.99 17.03
C ASP A 202 7.15 -3.82 16.04
N THR A 203 6.91 -4.07 14.75
CA THR A 203 7.07 -3.04 13.70
C THR A 203 5.82 -2.74 12.91
N PHE A 204 5.73 -1.50 12.43
CA PHE A 204 4.74 -1.06 11.45
C PHE A 204 5.46 -0.50 10.23
N LEU A 205 5.44 -1.25 9.13
CA LEU A 205 6.13 -0.88 7.90
C LEU A 205 5.29 0.06 7.04
N ILE A 206 5.80 1.26 6.83
CA ILE A 206 5.34 2.23 5.83
C ILE A 206 6.18 2.05 4.55
N ASN A 207 5.56 1.48 3.53
CA ASN A 207 6.19 1.27 2.23
C ASN A 207 5.86 2.44 1.30
N LEU A 208 6.84 3.32 1.04
CA LEU A 208 6.70 4.53 0.22
C LEU A 208 7.39 4.32 -1.13
N ALA A 209 6.65 3.83 -2.11
CA ALA A 209 7.10 3.68 -3.49
C ALA A 209 7.01 4.99 -4.28
N LYS A 210 7.65 5.02 -5.46
CA LYS A 210 7.53 6.10 -6.44
C LYS A 210 6.68 5.65 -7.62
N PHE A 211 5.81 6.52 -8.10
CA PHE A 211 5.05 6.31 -9.33
C PHE A 211 5.93 6.49 -10.55
N LYS A 212 6.58 5.41 -11.01
CA LYS A 212 7.51 5.49 -12.15
C LYS A 212 7.59 4.20 -12.95
N ALA A 213 7.88 4.36 -14.25
CA ALA A 213 8.20 3.28 -15.16
C ALA A 213 9.60 2.69 -14.91
N HIS A 214 9.80 1.44 -15.33
CA HIS A 214 11.04 0.67 -15.24
C HIS A 214 10.95 -0.61 -16.11
N GLN A 215 12.05 -1.32 -16.39
CA GLN A 215 12.03 -2.64 -17.10
C GLN A 215 11.11 -3.73 -16.53
N MET A 216 10.52 -3.55 -15.34
CA MET A 216 9.53 -4.48 -14.78
C MET A 216 8.10 -3.92 -14.81
N GLY A 217 7.85 -2.88 -15.62
CA GLY A 217 6.56 -2.19 -15.70
C GLY A 217 6.56 -0.89 -14.91
N ILE A 218 5.67 -0.77 -13.94
CA ILE A 218 5.66 0.31 -12.96
C ILE A 218 6.24 -0.22 -11.65
N THR A 219 7.14 0.52 -11.01
CA THR A 219 7.87 -0.04 -9.87
C THR A 219 6.98 -0.38 -8.68
N GLY A 220 5.98 0.43 -8.35
CA GLY A 220 4.99 0.09 -7.33
C GLY A 220 5.55 -0.24 -5.93
N ALA A 221 4.64 -0.61 -5.03
CA ALA A 221 4.86 -1.04 -3.66
C ALA A 221 5.65 -2.35 -3.58
N ILE A 222 5.32 -3.38 -4.39
CA ILE A 222 5.95 -4.70 -4.28
C ILE A 222 7.44 -4.59 -4.55
N LYS A 223 7.83 -4.08 -5.73
CA LYS A 223 9.25 -3.94 -6.08
C LYS A 223 9.99 -3.05 -5.08
N ASN A 224 9.33 -2.05 -4.50
CA ASN A 224 9.99 -1.14 -3.56
C ASN A 224 10.60 -1.87 -2.37
N LEU A 225 9.98 -2.97 -1.93
CA LEU A 225 10.45 -3.79 -0.82
C LEU A 225 11.76 -4.54 -1.11
N GLN A 226 12.23 -4.64 -2.36
CA GLN A 226 13.53 -5.27 -2.62
C GLN A 226 14.68 -4.62 -1.83
N GLY A 227 14.57 -3.31 -1.55
CA GLY A 227 15.63 -2.54 -0.92
C GLY A 227 15.72 -2.69 0.59
N ILE A 228 14.90 -3.54 1.22
CA ILE A 228 14.95 -3.81 2.66
C ILE A 228 15.82 -5.03 2.99
N ASN A 229 16.28 -5.75 1.96
CA ASN A 229 17.11 -6.93 2.09
C ASN A 229 18.59 -6.58 2.32
N ALA A 230 19.31 -7.50 2.94
CA ALA A 230 20.75 -7.34 3.19
C ALA A 230 21.57 -7.25 1.89
N LYS A 231 22.86 -6.88 2.03
CA LYS A 231 23.84 -6.85 0.93
C LYS A 231 23.79 -8.14 0.10
N ARG A 232 23.89 -8.01 -1.22
CA ARG A 232 23.75 -9.08 -2.24
C ARG A 232 22.36 -9.73 -2.34
N LEU A 233 21.62 -9.83 -1.25
CA LEU A 233 20.28 -10.43 -1.24
C LEU A 233 19.20 -9.47 -1.75
N HIS A 234 19.47 -8.18 -1.91
CA HIS A 234 18.56 -7.22 -2.55
C HIS A 234 18.67 -7.17 -4.09
N SER A 235 19.64 -7.86 -4.70
CA SER A 235 19.99 -7.72 -6.12
C SER A 235 19.04 -8.48 -7.06
N PHE A 236 17.73 -8.35 -6.86
CA PHE A 236 16.71 -9.09 -7.60
C PHE A 236 16.69 -8.74 -9.09
N CYS A 237 17.04 -7.49 -9.42
CA CYS A 237 17.07 -6.98 -10.80
C CYS A 237 18.36 -7.32 -11.57
N ALA A 238 19.32 -8.07 -11.00
CA ALA A 238 20.67 -8.24 -11.56
C ALA A 238 20.77 -9.20 -12.77
N GLY A 239 19.66 -9.46 -13.48
CA GLY A 239 19.60 -10.43 -14.57
C GLY A 239 19.52 -11.88 -14.11
N SER A 240 19.51 -12.80 -15.07
CA SER A 240 19.48 -14.26 -14.88
C SER A 240 20.85 -14.85 -14.54
N VAL A 241 21.62 -14.16 -13.70
CA VAL A 241 22.95 -14.63 -13.26
C VAL A 241 22.81 -15.80 -12.28
N ASP A 242 23.70 -16.78 -12.45
CA ASP A 242 23.84 -17.90 -11.52
C ASP A 242 24.52 -17.42 -10.24
N VAL A 243 23.75 -17.35 -9.15
CA VAL A 243 24.23 -16.84 -7.86
C VAL A 243 25.31 -17.74 -7.27
N PHE A 244 25.31 -19.04 -7.59
CA PHE A 244 26.32 -19.99 -7.09
C PHE A 244 27.68 -19.79 -7.75
N LYS A 245 27.72 -19.15 -8.93
CA LYS A 245 28.95 -18.77 -9.63
C LYS A 245 29.44 -17.36 -9.31
N THR A 246 28.55 -16.49 -8.84
CA THR A 246 28.82 -15.05 -8.72
C THR A 246 28.92 -14.54 -7.27
N LEU A 247 28.26 -15.21 -6.31
CA LEU A 247 28.30 -14.85 -4.91
C LEU A 247 29.27 -15.73 -4.12
N ASP A 248 29.82 -15.15 -3.04
CA ASP A 248 30.58 -15.89 -2.02
C ASP A 248 29.75 -17.08 -1.49
N LYS A 249 30.41 -18.24 -1.31
CA LYS A 249 29.76 -19.49 -0.90
C LYS A 249 28.93 -19.38 0.37
N ARG A 250 29.26 -18.44 1.26
CA ARG A 250 28.48 -18.19 2.48
C ARG A 250 27.06 -17.73 2.19
N TYR A 251 26.80 -17.06 1.05
CA TYR A 251 25.45 -16.67 0.64
C TYR A 251 24.63 -17.83 0.07
N HIS A 252 25.26 -18.93 -0.34
CA HIS A 252 24.56 -20.04 -0.99
C HIS A 252 23.49 -20.67 -0.09
N ARG A 253 23.64 -20.54 1.24
CA ARG A 253 22.65 -20.98 2.23
C ARG A 253 21.29 -20.30 2.12
N PHE A 254 21.15 -19.16 1.44
CA PHE A 254 19.86 -18.47 1.32
C PHE A 254 19.03 -18.97 0.15
N PHE A 255 19.65 -19.63 -0.83
CA PHE A 255 19.03 -20.02 -2.09
C PHE A 255 18.69 -21.51 -2.12
N GLN A 256 17.60 -21.87 -2.80
CA GLN A 256 17.34 -23.26 -3.16
C GLN A 256 18.47 -23.77 -4.08
N PRO A 257 19.03 -24.97 -3.85
CA PRO A 257 20.17 -25.47 -4.63
C PRO A 257 19.85 -25.67 -6.11
N ASP A 258 18.58 -25.91 -6.43
CA ASP A 258 17.99 -26.21 -7.74
C ASP A 258 17.17 -25.03 -8.30
N TYR A 259 17.32 -23.81 -7.75
CA TYR A 259 16.41 -22.71 -8.09
C TYR A 259 16.40 -22.37 -9.59
N LEU A 260 17.52 -22.48 -10.31
CA LEU A 260 17.56 -22.20 -11.74
C LEU A 260 16.72 -23.20 -12.55
N ASP A 261 16.74 -24.48 -12.16
CA ASP A 261 15.93 -25.51 -12.80
C ASP A 261 14.44 -25.25 -12.53
N ARG A 262 14.08 -24.91 -11.29
CA ARG A 262 12.71 -24.50 -10.93
C ARG A 262 12.23 -23.30 -11.74
N ILE A 263 13.08 -22.27 -11.89
CA ILE A 263 12.75 -21.10 -12.72
C ILE A 263 12.56 -21.50 -14.19
N ALA A 264 13.39 -22.40 -14.73
CA ALA A 264 13.24 -22.87 -16.10
C ALA A 264 11.94 -23.65 -16.31
N GLU A 265 11.59 -24.53 -15.38
CA GLU A 265 10.34 -25.29 -15.39
C GLU A 265 9.11 -24.36 -15.31
N LEU A 266 9.13 -23.39 -14.38
CA LEU A 266 8.05 -22.41 -14.22
C LEU A 266 7.94 -21.49 -15.44
N HIS A 267 9.05 -20.98 -15.96
CA HIS A 267 9.04 -20.14 -17.16
C HIS A 267 8.39 -20.88 -18.34
N LYS A 268 8.75 -22.16 -18.54
CA LYS A 268 8.13 -23.02 -19.56
C LYS A 268 6.64 -23.21 -19.31
N LYS A 269 6.24 -23.56 -18.08
CA LYS A 269 4.84 -23.73 -17.67
C LYS A 269 4.03 -22.45 -17.94
N HIS A 270 4.56 -21.29 -17.59
CA HIS A 270 3.87 -20.01 -17.77
C HIS A 270 3.78 -19.57 -19.24
N ILE A 271 4.76 -19.91 -20.08
CA ILE A 271 4.62 -19.77 -21.53
C ILE A 271 3.47 -20.65 -22.05
N GLU A 272 3.43 -21.93 -21.65
CA GLU A 272 2.38 -22.88 -22.07
C GLU A 272 0.99 -22.46 -21.56
N ALA A 273 0.92 -21.83 -20.39
CA ALA A 273 -0.29 -21.25 -19.81
C ALA A 273 -0.70 -19.90 -20.43
N GLY A 274 0.09 -19.36 -21.36
CA GLY A 274 -0.22 -18.12 -22.06
C GLY A 274 -0.03 -16.85 -21.22
N PHE A 275 0.90 -16.85 -20.25
CA PHE A 275 1.21 -15.64 -19.49
C PHE A 275 1.68 -14.53 -20.46
N PRO A 276 1.10 -13.31 -20.39
CA PRO A 276 1.42 -12.26 -21.34
C PRO A 276 2.91 -11.92 -21.37
N ARG A 277 3.47 -11.79 -22.58
CA ARG A 277 4.85 -11.38 -22.87
C ARG A 277 5.94 -12.34 -22.32
N TRP A 278 5.57 -13.47 -21.74
CA TRP A 278 6.54 -14.40 -21.12
C TRP A 278 7.43 -15.15 -22.13
N ASN A 279 6.97 -15.25 -23.38
CA ASN A 279 7.73 -15.80 -24.51
C ASN A 279 8.72 -14.78 -25.11
N GLU A 280 8.64 -13.50 -24.73
CA GLU A 280 9.48 -12.45 -25.30
C GLU A 280 10.94 -12.64 -24.92
N LYS A 281 11.81 -12.47 -25.92
CA LYS A 281 13.26 -12.57 -25.77
C LYS A 281 13.85 -11.18 -25.80
N ILE A 282 14.66 -10.86 -24.80
CA ILE A 282 15.52 -9.69 -24.82
C ILE A 282 16.94 -10.22 -24.97
N ASP A 283 17.58 -9.99 -26.12
CA ASP A 283 18.96 -10.41 -26.37
C ASP A 283 19.95 -9.38 -25.80
N ARG A 284 19.93 -9.24 -24.48
CA ARG A 284 20.86 -8.40 -23.73
C ARG A 284 21.29 -9.12 -22.47
N PRO A 285 22.27 -10.04 -22.52
CA PRO A 285 22.79 -10.68 -21.31
C PRO A 285 23.16 -9.64 -20.24
N PRO A 286 22.81 -9.87 -18.96
CA PRO A 286 22.15 -11.06 -18.39
C PRO A 286 20.60 -11.02 -18.39
N PHE A 287 19.96 -10.13 -19.16
CA PHE A 287 18.51 -9.91 -19.17
C PHE A 287 17.81 -10.70 -20.27
N ASN A 288 17.55 -11.98 -20.03
CA ASN A 288 16.99 -12.91 -21.02
C ASN A 288 15.45 -12.87 -21.11
N GLY A 289 14.87 -11.68 -21.29
CA GLY A 289 13.43 -11.49 -21.50
C GLY A 289 12.56 -12.11 -20.41
N GLY A 290 11.53 -12.88 -20.80
CA GLY A 290 10.57 -13.50 -19.88
C GLY A 290 11.21 -14.41 -18.82
N PHE A 291 12.30 -15.12 -19.15
CA PHE A 291 13.00 -15.98 -18.18
C PHE A 291 13.60 -15.16 -17.03
N TRP A 292 14.20 -14.01 -17.35
CA TRP A 292 14.72 -13.11 -16.33
C TRP A 292 13.58 -12.52 -15.47
N MET A 293 12.45 -12.19 -16.09
CA MET A 293 11.27 -11.69 -15.39
C MET A 293 10.64 -12.73 -14.46
N GLU A 294 10.59 -14.01 -14.86
CA GLU A 294 10.19 -15.12 -13.99
C GLU A 294 11.06 -15.15 -12.74
N GLN A 295 12.38 -15.14 -12.91
CA GLN A 295 13.31 -15.14 -11.78
C GLN A 295 13.12 -13.94 -10.86
N TRP A 296 12.94 -12.74 -11.41
CA TRP A 296 12.70 -11.54 -10.62
C TRP A 296 11.36 -11.65 -9.84
N ALA A 297 10.28 -12.06 -10.50
CA ALA A 297 8.96 -12.16 -9.89
C ALA A 297 8.94 -13.20 -8.75
N GLN A 298 9.60 -14.35 -8.94
CA GLN A 298 9.71 -15.38 -7.90
C GLN A 298 10.54 -14.90 -6.70
N ARG A 299 11.66 -14.19 -6.93
CA ARG A 299 12.44 -13.54 -5.85
C ARG A 299 11.60 -12.53 -5.07
N MET A 300 10.81 -11.72 -5.77
CA MET A 300 9.91 -10.77 -5.15
C MET A 300 8.85 -11.46 -4.28
N CYS A 301 8.18 -12.49 -4.82
CA CYS A 301 7.14 -13.23 -4.11
C CYS A 301 7.69 -13.96 -2.87
N ASP A 302 8.86 -14.57 -2.98
CA ASP A 302 9.52 -15.20 -1.84
C ASP A 302 9.80 -14.19 -0.72
N SER A 303 10.41 -13.04 -1.03
CA SER A 303 10.70 -11.99 -0.03
C SER A 303 9.42 -11.39 0.56
N PHE A 304 8.42 -11.11 -0.30
CA PHE A 304 7.15 -10.51 0.10
C PHE A 304 6.34 -11.40 1.03
N SER A 305 6.34 -12.72 0.81
CA SER A 305 5.57 -13.70 1.61
C SER A 305 5.89 -13.69 3.11
N VAL A 306 7.03 -13.11 3.50
CA VAL A 306 7.49 -13.00 4.89
C VAL A 306 7.75 -11.55 5.31
N THR A 307 7.27 -10.57 4.55
CA THR A 307 7.43 -9.14 4.83
C THR A 307 6.10 -8.54 5.31
N PRO A 308 5.92 -8.28 6.62
CA PRO A 308 4.70 -7.68 7.13
C PRO A 308 4.65 -6.19 6.77
N THR A 309 3.78 -5.80 5.83
CA THR A 309 3.53 -4.38 5.50
C THR A 309 2.39 -3.82 6.35
N GLY A 310 2.58 -2.63 6.93
CA GLY A 310 1.50 -1.89 7.61
C GLY A 310 0.64 -1.14 6.61
N ILE A 311 1.26 -0.34 5.74
CA ILE A 311 0.60 0.40 4.66
C ILE A 311 1.53 0.52 3.44
N ASN A 312 0.95 0.39 2.24
CA ASN A 312 1.62 0.50 0.96
C ASN A 312 1.15 1.76 0.23
N ILE A 313 2.10 2.57 -0.23
CA ILE A 313 1.83 3.90 -0.80
C ILE A 313 2.70 4.07 -2.04
N VAL A 314 2.08 4.51 -3.14
CA VAL A 314 2.76 4.95 -4.35
C VAL A 314 2.62 6.47 -4.41
N GLU A 315 3.73 7.17 -4.17
CA GLU A 315 3.80 8.61 -4.33
C GLU A 315 3.82 8.96 -5.81
N GLY A 316 2.75 9.57 -6.29
CA GLY A 316 2.59 10.04 -7.66
C GLY A 316 2.13 11.49 -7.72
N ILE A 317 2.67 12.37 -6.87
CA ILE A 317 2.51 13.83 -7.07
C ILE A 317 3.01 14.17 -8.48
N TYR A 318 4.14 13.59 -8.83
CA TYR A 318 4.61 13.52 -10.19
C TYR A 318 5.13 12.11 -10.51
N GLY A 319 4.72 11.59 -11.66
CA GLY A 319 5.15 10.30 -12.18
C GLY A 319 6.25 10.45 -13.23
N ARG A 320 7.03 9.38 -13.45
CA ARG A 320 8.14 9.38 -14.40
C ARG A 320 8.05 8.23 -15.40
N ASP A 321 8.23 8.52 -16.68
CA ASP A 321 8.34 7.50 -17.73
C ASP A 321 9.80 7.10 -18.02
N GLY A 322 9.98 6.17 -18.96
CA GLY A 322 11.29 5.73 -19.42
C GLY A 322 11.83 4.53 -18.66
N ASP A 323 13.14 4.54 -18.39
CA ASP A 323 13.83 3.37 -17.83
C ASP A 323 13.87 3.31 -16.30
N GLY A 324 13.24 4.29 -15.64
CA GLY A 324 13.26 4.47 -14.19
C GLY A 324 14.48 5.25 -13.68
N PHE A 325 15.35 5.70 -14.59
CA PHE A 325 16.55 6.48 -14.34
C PHE A 325 16.62 7.70 -15.29
N HIS A 326 17.68 7.81 -16.09
CA HIS A 326 17.96 8.93 -17.00
C HIS A 326 17.69 8.61 -18.48
N GLY A 327 17.27 7.40 -18.82
CA GLY A 327 16.88 7.03 -20.18
C GLY A 327 15.36 7.11 -20.38
N GLY A 328 14.91 7.54 -21.55
CA GLY A 328 13.48 7.58 -21.85
C GLY A 328 13.13 7.91 -23.31
N PRO A 329 11.83 8.00 -23.62
CA PRO A 329 11.33 8.18 -24.99
C PRO A 329 11.52 9.61 -25.54
N HIS A 330 11.85 10.58 -24.70
CA HIS A 330 11.91 12.00 -25.09
C HIS A 330 13.32 12.38 -25.50
N ASN A 331 13.71 12.02 -26.73
CA ASN A 331 15.07 12.21 -27.25
C ASN A 331 16.14 11.56 -26.37
N GLY A 332 15.86 10.33 -25.93
CA GLY A 332 16.73 9.55 -25.05
C GLY A 332 16.61 9.92 -23.56
N LYS A 333 15.74 10.86 -23.19
CA LYS A 333 15.51 11.28 -21.80
C LYS A 333 14.12 10.87 -21.30
N PRO A 334 13.95 10.68 -19.98
CA PRO A 334 12.65 10.54 -19.34
C PRO A 334 11.96 11.90 -19.21
N MET A 335 10.67 11.88 -18.91
CA MET A 335 9.89 13.05 -18.52
C MET A 335 9.17 12.79 -17.19
N ASP A 336 9.05 13.87 -16.40
CA ASP A 336 8.22 13.89 -15.20
C ASP A 336 6.87 14.55 -15.53
N PHE A 337 5.79 13.95 -15.09
CA PHE A 337 4.42 14.42 -15.31
C PHE A 337 3.76 14.67 -13.96
N MET A 338 3.15 15.84 -13.76
CA MET A 338 2.37 16.14 -12.55
C MET A 338 1.09 15.30 -12.51
N SER A 339 1.21 14.06 -12.03
CA SER A 339 0.12 13.07 -11.98
C SER A 339 -0.86 13.38 -10.85
N ASN A 340 -0.37 13.99 -9.76
CA ASN A 340 -1.14 14.40 -8.58
C ASN A 340 -2.02 13.27 -7.98
N ASN A 341 -1.55 12.03 -8.03
CA ASN A 341 -2.22 10.84 -7.52
C ASN A 341 -1.35 10.17 -6.46
N ILE A 342 -1.78 10.18 -5.20
CA ILE A 342 -1.23 9.29 -4.17
C ILE A 342 -2.13 8.06 -4.07
N ILE A 343 -1.56 6.88 -4.30
CA ILE A 343 -2.30 5.62 -4.34
C ILE A 343 -1.89 4.82 -3.12
N PHE A 344 -2.82 4.36 -2.29
CA PHE A 344 -2.47 3.64 -1.07
C PHE A 344 -3.48 2.58 -0.66
N GLY A 345 -3.03 1.62 0.13
CA GLY A 345 -3.83 0.50 0.62
C GLY A 345 -2.99 -0.44 1.48
N LYS A 346 -3.64 -1.40 2.14
CA LYS A 346 -2.92 -2.38 2.98
C LYS A 346 -2.30 -3.50 2.14
N ASP A 347 -2.97 -3.91 1.06
CA ASP A 347 -2.50 -4.94 0.14
C ASP A 347 -1.64 -4.33 -0.98
N ALA A 348 -0.38 -4.81 -1.10
CA ALA A 348 0.57 -4.28 -2.06
C ALA A 348 0.23 -4.66 -3.53
N PHE A 349 -0.35 -5.83 -3.77
CA PHE A 349 -0.74 -6.28 -5.12
C PHE A 349 -1.87 -5.42 -5.67
N ARG A 350 -2.90 -5.16 -4.87
CA ARG A 350 -4.02 -4.29 -5.23
C ARG A 350 -3.56 -2.87 -5.51
N VAL A 351 -2.70 -2.31 -4.65
CA VAL A 351 -2.09 -0.98 -4.85
C VAL A 351 -1.33 -0.94 -6.17
N ASP A 352 -0.54 -1.97 -6.48
CA ASP A 352 0.25 -2.02 -7.71
C ASP A 352 -0.61 -2.22 -8.96
N ILE A 353 -1.65 -3.04 -8.92
CA ILE A 353 -2.62 -3.22 -10.00
C ILE A 353 -3.26 -1.87 -10.35
N ILE A 354 -3.75 -1.13 -9.35
CA ILE A 354 -4.34 0.20 -9.54
C ILE A 354 -3.29 1.20 -10.03
N ALA A 355 -2.06 1.15 -9.53
CA ALA A 355 -0.97 2.00 -10.02
C ALA A 355 -0.65 1.74 -11.50
N HIS A 356 -0.60 0.48 -11.94
CA HIS A 356 -0.39 0.16 -13.35
C HIS A 356 -1.54 0.67 -14.23
N TRP A 357 -2.78 0.51 -13.78
CA TRP A 357 -3.95 1.07 -14.48
C TRP A 357 -3.84 2.59 -14.61
N LEU A 358 -3.59 3.32 -13.51
CA LEU A 358 -3.46 4.77 -13.51
C LEU A 358 -2.24 5.26 -14.30
N ALA A 359 -1.20 4.43 -14.44
CA ALA A 359 -0.05 4.70 -15.30
C ALA A 359 -0.33 4.51 -16.79
N GLY A 360 -1.57 4.17 -17.18
CA GLY A 360 -1.96 3.99 -18.57
C GLY A 360 -1.84 2.56 -19.10
N HIS A 361 -1.40 1.59 -18.29
CA HIS A 361 -1.24 0.21 -18.72
C HIS A 361 -2.47 -0.66 -18.42
N GLU A 362 -2.51 -1.84 -19.02
CA GLU A 362 -3.46 -2.91 -18.74
C GLU A 362 -2.81 -3.91 -17.75
N PRO A 363 -3.22 -3.94 -16.46
CA PRO A 363 -2.57 -4.76 -15.43
C PRO A 363 -2.49 -6.25 -15.75
N GLY A 364 -3.47 -6.79 -16.47
CA GLY A 364 -3.49 -8.18 -16.92
C GLY A 364 -2.27 -8.59 -17.75
N ASN A 365 -1.53 -7.65 -18.35
CA ASN A 365 -0.34 -7.95 -19.14
C ASN A 365 0.97 -8.05 -18.33
N PHE A 366 0.92 -7.97 -16.99
CA PHE A 366 2.10 -8.04 -16.13
C PHE A 366 2.15 -9.36 -15.35
N GLY A 367 3.09 -10.24 -15.72
CA GLY A 367 3.17 -11.57 -15.11
C GLY A 367 3.49 -11.60 -13.61
N LEU A 368 3.94 -10.49 -12.99
CA LEU A 368 4.05 -10.41 -11.52
C LEU A 368 2.70 -10.69 -10.86
N PHE A 369 1.60 -10.14 -11.39
CA PHE A 369 0.28 -10.30 -10.78
C PHE A 369 -0.26 -11.72 -10.95
N HIS A 370 0.00 -12.33 -12.11
CA HIS A 370 -0.30 -13.74 -12.35
C HIS A 370 0.44 -14.67 -11.39
N ILE A 371 1.75 -14.46 -11.22
CA ILE A 371 2.56 -15.23 -10.27
C ILE A 371 2.10 -14.97 -8.84
N GLY A 372 1.71 -13.74 -8.50
CA GLY A 372 1.11 -13.40 -7.20
C GLY A 372 -0.11 -14.24 -6.89
N ILE A 373 -1.01 -14.44 -7.88
CA ILE A 373 -2.18 -15.31 -7.75
C ILE A 373 -1.79 -16.77 -7.63
N GLU A 374 -0.91 -17.27 -8.49
CA GLU A 374 -0.43 -18.66 -8.42
C GLU A 374 0.20 -18.97 -7.06
N ARG A 375 0.91 -18.01 -6.47
CA ARG A 375 1.57 -18.13 -5.17
C ARG A 375 0.63 -17.90 -3.97
N GLY A 376 -0.64 -17.56 -4.21
CA GLY A 376 -1.62 -17.26 -3.15
C GLY A 376 -1.35 -15.96 -2.39
N LEU A 377 -0.59 -15.03 -2.99
CA LEU A 377 -0.26 -13.71 -2.43
C LEU A 377 -1.24 -12.62 -2.89
N SER A 378 -1.98 -12.90 -3.96
CA SER A 378 -3.10 -12.10 -4.44
C SER A 378 -4.24 -13.05 -4.83
N ASP A 379 -5.46 -12.55 -4.81
CA ASP A 379 -6.68 -13.22 -5.26
C ASP A 379 -7.40 -12.41 -6.36
N VAL A 380 -6.80 -11.30 -6.79
CA VAL A 380 -7.36 -10.36 -7.77
C VAL A 380 -6.35 -10.01 -8.86
N LEU A 381 -6.85 -9.87 -10.08
CA LEU A 381 -6.11 -9.42 -11.26
C LEU A 381 -6.82 -8.26 -11.96
N ASP A 382 -8.14 -8.35 -12.10
CA ASP A 382 -8.97 -7.32 -12.72
C ASP A 382 -8.97 -6.05 -11.85
N PRO A 383 -8.46 -4.91 -12.33
CA PRO A 383 -8.44 -3.68 -11.55
C PRO A 383 -9.85 -3.18 -11.20
N PHE A 384 -10.89 -3.57 -11.96
CA PHE A 384 -12.28 -3.20 -11.67
C PHE A 384 -12.93 -4.09 -10.60
N ASP A 385 -12.29 -5.21 -10.22
CA ASP A 385 -12.72 -6.04 -9.10
C ASP A 385 -12.16 -5.52 -7.74
N ILE A 386 -11.33 -4.46 -7.76
CA ILE A 386 -10.78 -3.82 -6.56
C ILE A 386 -11.69 -2.64 -6.15
N PRO A 387 -12.18 -2.59 -4.90
CA PRO A 387 -12.87 -1.40 -4.38
C PRO A 387 -11.94 -0.19 -4.34
N VAL A 388 -12.30 0.87 -5.06
CA VAL A 388 -11.53 2.11 -5.11
C VAL A 388 -12.30 3.26 -4.46
N TYR A 389 -11.60 4.05 -3.65
CA TYR A 389 -12.15 5.20 -2.95
C TYR A 389 -11.34 6.45 -3.24
N LEU A 390 -12.02 7.56 -3.55
CA LEU A 390 -11.43 8.89 -3.46
C LEU A 390 -11.27 9.25 -1.98
N TRP A 391 -10.03 9.50 -1.57
CA TRP A 391 -9.69 9.92 -0.21
C TRP A 391 -9.55 11.43 -0.14
N LYS A 392 -10.41 12.07 0.66
CA LYS A 392 -10.38 13.52 0.87
C LYS A 392 -10.79 13.88 2.29
N ASP A 393 -9.95 14.65 2.97
CA ASP A 393 -10.23 15.23 4.29
C ASP A 393 -10.63 14.15 5.33
N GLY A 394 -9.94 13.00 5.33
CA GLY A 394 -10.24 11.87 6.22
C GLY A 394 -11.45 11.01 5.81
N LYS A 395 -12.07 11.27 4.65
CA LYS A 395 -13.24 10.54 4.17
C LYS A 395 -12.93 9.73 2.91
N ALA A 396 -13.28 8.44 2.95
CA ALA A 396 -13.32 7.57 1.77
C ALA A 396 -14.69 7.70 1.05
N THR A 397 -14.67 8.20 -0.18
CA THR A 397 -15.85 8.23 -1.05
C THR A 397 -15.68 7.19 -2.13
N LYS A 398 -16.59 6.21 -2.22
CA LYS A 398 -16.51 5.17 -3.23
C LYS A 398 -16.51 5.80 -4.62
N ALA A 399 -15.60 5.37 -5.48
CA ALA A 399 -15.42 5.94 -6.79
C ALA A 399 -15.25 4.84 -7.84
N ARG A 400 -15.67 5.12 -9.07
CA ARG A 400 -15.35 4.23 -10.19
C ARG A 400 -13.89 4.45 -10.59
N LEU A 401 -13.15 3.37 -10.81
CA LEU A 401 -11.75 3.45 -11.20
C LEU A 401 -11.54 4.26 -12.49
N ASP A 402 -12.46 4.14 -13.45
CA ASP A 402 -12.40 4.86 -14.73
C ASP A 402 -12.67 6.38 -14.62
N SER A 403 -13.12 6.87 -13.46
CA SER A 403 -13.32 8.30 -13.21
C SER A 403 -12.01 9.05 -12.89
N PHE A 404 -10.94 8.32 -12.54
CA PHE A 404 -9.66 8.93 -12.21
C PHE A 404 -8.84 9.20 -13.47
N ARG A 405 -8.18 10.36 -13.50
CA ARG A 405 -7.27 10.71 -14.58
C ARG A 405 -6.06 9.78 -14.58
N ARG A 406 -5.86 9.08 -15.69
CA ARG A 406 -4.65 8.30 -15.97
C ARG A 406 -3.51 9.24 -16.37
N THR A 407 -2.28 8.90 -15.98
CA THR A 407 -1.05 9.51 -16.47
C THR A 407 -0.25 8.45 -17.20
N PRO A 408 -0.30 8.39 -18.54
CA PRO A 408 0.47 7.40 -19.31
C PRO A 408 1.97 7.54 -19.05
N LEU A 409 2.60 6.48 -18.51
CA LEU A 409 4.03 6.41 -18.27
C LEU A 409 4.63 5.33 -19.17
N LEU A 410 5.23 5.71 -20.30
CA LEU A 410 5.88 4.77 -21.19
C LEU A 410 6.98 3.98 -20.46
N THR A 411 7.01 2.67 -20.66
CA THR A 411 7.97 1.75 -20.05
C THR A 411 8.67 0.94 -21.12
N TYR A 412 9.73 0.22 -20.75
CA TYR A 412 10.43 -0.72 -21.64
C TYR A 412 10.30 -2.18 -21.16
N TYR A 413 9.21 -2.46 -20.45
CA TYR A 413 8.84 -3.78 -19.97
C TYR A 413 8.64 -4.77 -21.12
N LEU A 414 9.40 -5.88 -21.15
CA LEU A 414 9.22 -7.01 -22.07
C LEU A 414 8.65 -6.62 -23.45
N ARG A 415 9.41 -5.81 -24.19
CA ARG A 415 9.09 -5.38 -25.55
C ARG A 415 8.69 -6.59 -26.40
N LYS A 416 7.56 -6.49 -27.08
CA LYS A 416 7.16 -7.47 -28.10
C LYS A 416 8.10 -7.40 -29.29
N SER A 417 8.79 -8.51 -29.53
CA SER A 417 9.74 -8.72 -30.63
C SER A 417 9.53 -10.06 -31.32
N SER A 418 8.60 -10.87 -30.82
CA SER A 418 8.21 -12.16 -31.38
C SER A 418 7.05 -12.04 -32.38
N ASP A 419 6.77 -13.11 -33.11
CA ASP A 419 5.60 -13.24 -34.00
C ASP A 419 5.44 -12.13 -35.05
N GLY A 420 6.56 -11.59 -35.54
CA GLY A 420 6.59 -10.52 -36.55
C GLY A 420 6.23 -9.13 -36.03
N ILE A 421 6.08 -8.97 -34.70
CA ILE A 421 5.83 -7.70 -34.04
C ILE A 421 7.18 -7.05 -33.68
N ASP A 422 7.33 -5.76 -33.98
CA ASP A 422 8.47 -4.95 -33.55
C ASP A 422 7.95 -3.71 -32.78
N GLU A 423 7.55 -3.91 -31.53
CA GLU A 423 6.99 -2.85 -30.68
C GLU A 423 8.05 -1.77 -30.39
N PRO A 424 7.76 -0.49 -30.17
CA PRO A 424 8.79 0.48 -29.77
C PRO A 424 9.49 0.10 -28.45
N ARG A 425 10.77 0.47 -28.29
CA ARG A 425 11.52 0.21 -27.04
C ARG A 425 10.78 0.74 -25.80
N TYR A 426 10.27 1.96 -25.88
CA TYR A 426 9.40 2.53 -24.87
C TYR A 426 7.97 2.52 -25.40
N HIS A 427 7.07 1.83 -24.70
CA HIS A 427 5.70 1.56 -25.15
C HIS A 427 4.73 1.52 -23.96
N MET A 428 3.44 1.51 -24.30
CA MET A 428 2.38 1.18 -23.34
C MET A 428 2.14 -0.32 -23.39
N VAL A 429 2.04 -0.94 -22.21
CA VAL A 429 1.58 -2.31 -22.03
C VAL A 429 0.06 -2.31 -21.87
N ASP A 430 -0.66 -1.87 -22.89
CA ASP A 430 -2.11 -1.56 -22.84
C ASP A 430 -2.96 -2.43 -23.77
N GLU A 431 -2.43 -3.57 -24.20
CA GLU A 431 -3.19 -4.50 -25.04
C GLU A 431 -4.42 -5.03 -24.28
N PRO A 432 -5.59 -5.13 -24.93
CA PRO A 432 -6.79 -5.67 -24.28
C PRO A 432 -6.53 -7.03 -23.64
N PHE A 433 -6.97 -7.20 -22.39
CA PHE A 433 -6.78 -8.42 -21.63
C PHE A 433 -8.13 -9.04 -21.24
N ASP A 434 -8.29 -10.35 -21.43
CA ASP A 434 -9.51 -11.06 -21.00
C ASP A 434 -9.40 -11.52 -19.54
N TYR A 435 -9.91 -10.67 -18.65
CA TYR A 435 -9.96 -10.97 -17.22
C TYR A 435 -10.88 -12.14 -16.85
N LYS A 436 -11.81 -12.56 -17.73
CA LYS A 436 -12.79 -13.63 -17.40
C LYS A 436 -12.12 -14.95 -17.07
N ALA A 437 -11.00 -15.26 -17.75
CA ALA A 437 -10.22 -16.46 -17.50
C ALA A 437 -9.53 -16.48 -16.11
N TRP A 438 -9.50 -15.34 -15.43
CA TRP A 438 -8.77 -15.13 -14.17
C TRP A 438 -9.68 -14.74 -13.00
N LYS A 439 -11.01 -14.69 -13.22
CA LYS A 439 -11.97 -14.42 -12.13
C LYS A 439 -12.12 -15.68 -11.27
N SER A 440 -11.58 -15.63 -10.05
CA SER A 440 -11.68 -16.71 -9.05
C SER A 440 -12.95 -16.61 -8.18
N GLY A 441 -13.71 -15.52 -8.26
CA GLY A 441 -14.92 -15.31 -7.48
C GLY A 441 -15.60 -13.97 -7.75
N LYS A 442 -16.83 -13.80 -7.27
CA LYS A 442 -17.58 -12.53 -7.36
C LYS A 442 -17.04 -11.55 -6.31
N ILE A 443 -16.89 -10.28 -6.67
CA ILE A 443 -16.81 -9.18 -5.70
C ILE A 443 -17.96 -9.39 -4.71
N ALA A 444 -17.65 -9.44 -3.41
CA ALA A 444 -18.67 -9.53 -2.38
C ALA A 444 -19.51 -8.25 -2.41
N ALA A 445 -20.60 -8.26 -3.18
CA ALA A 445 -21.65 -7.27 -3.01
C ALA A 445 -22.23 -7.45 -1.60
N ALA A 446 -22.53 -6.35 -0.92
CA ALA A 446 -23.30 -6.42 0.32
C ALA A 446 -24.62 -7.12 -0.01
N ALA A 447 -24.78 -8.39 0.41
CA ALA A 447 -25.96 -9.18 0.05
C ALA A 447 -27.21 -8.70 0.79
N GLN A 448 -27.03 -7.89 1.84
CA GLN A 448 -28.04 -7.29 2.69
C GLN A 448 -27.57 -5.90 3.10
N PRO A 449 -28.48 -4.97 3.38
CA PRO A 449 -28.10 -3.69 3.96
C PRO A 449 -27.46 -3.89 5.33
N SER A 450 -26.50 -3.05 5.67
CA SER A 450 -25.82 -3.13 6.97
C SER A 450 -25.29 -1.79 7.44
N ILE A 451 -25.18 -1.63 8.76
CA ILE A 451 -24.45 -0.53 9.39
C ILE A 451 -23.57 -1.05 10.52
N ARG A 452 -22.36 -0.50 10.62
CA ARG A 452 -21.37 -0.87 11.64
C ARG A 452 -20.48 0.31 12.02
N ALA A 453 -20.38 0.66 13.30
CA ALA A 453 -19.34 1.57 13.78
C ALA A 453 -17.97 0.87 13.76
N LEU A 454 -16.95 1.57 13.26
CA LEU A 454 -15.59 1.07 13.09
C LEU A 454 -14.62 1.63 14.14
N GLY A 455 -14.88 2.86 14.59
CA GLY A 455 -14.00 3.60 15.50
C GLY A 455 -14.18 5.10 15.32
N THR A 456 -13.14 5.87 15.63
CA THR A 456 -13.10 7.32 15.42
C THR A 456 -12.00 7.73 14.44
N ASP A 457 -12.22 8.82 13.72
CA ASP A 457 -11.22 9.41 12.82
C ASP A 457 -10.21 10.29 13.58
N ALA A 458 -9.34 10.98 12.84
CA ALA A 458 -8.32 11.87 13.39
C ALA A 458 -8.88 13.13 14.08
N ALA A 459 -10.17 13.42 13.89
CA ALA A 459 -10.90 14.52 14.51
C ALA A 459 -11.89 14.02 15.57
N ASP A 460 -11.71 12.79 16.05
CA ASP A 460 -12.54 12.12 17.05
C ASP A 460 -14.02 11.95 16.63
N LYS A 461 -14.31 11.99 15.32
CA LYS A 461 -15.66 11.74 14.80
C LYS A 461 -15.89 10.26 14.63
N VAL A 462 -17.11 9.79 14.91
CA VAL A 462 -17.45 8.37 14.79
C VAL A 462 -17.50 7.98 13.32
N VAL A 463 -16.67 7.00 12.95
CA VAL A 463 -16.60 6.41 11.61
C VAL A 463 -17.44 5.15 11.58
N MET A 464 -18.31 5.06 10.59
CA MET A 464 -19.19 3.94 10.34
C MET A 464 -19.03 3.44 8.91
N GLU A 465 -19.35 2.18 8.74
CA GLU A 465 -19.47 1.48 7.47
C GLU A 465 -20.95 1.24 7.20
N VAL A 466 -21.38 1.55 5.97
CA VAL A 466 -22.71 1.22 5.48
C VAL A 466 -22.57 0.31 4.26
N GLY A 467 -23.24 -0.83 4.32
CA GLY A 467 -23.37 -1.76 3.20
C GLY A 467 -24.66 -1.50 2.46
N VAL A 468 -24.55 -1.28 1.14
CA VAL A 468 -25.67 -0.94 0.26
C VAL A 468 -25.80 -2.02 -0.80
N PRO A 469 -26.89 -2.81 -0.79
CA PRO A 469 -27.01 -3.99 -1.66
C PRO A 469 -27.34 -3.62 -3.10
N GLU A 470 -28.13 -2.57 -3.29
CA GLU A 470 -28.63 -2.12 -4.58
C GLU A 470 -28.57 -0.60 -4.65
N LYS A 471 -28.49 -0.09 -5.88
CA LYS A 471 -28.41 1.34 -6.13
C LYS A 471 -29.67 2.04 -5.64
N GLY A 472 -29.52 3.13 -4.89
CA GLY A 472 -30.67 3.93 -4.47
C GLY A 472 -30.38 4.93 -3.37
N ASP A 473 -31.43 5.62 -2.93
CA ASP A 473 -31.35 6.62 -1.87
C ASP A 473 -31.20 5.95 -0.51
N VAL A 474 -30.24 6.44 0.28
CA VAL A 474 -29.89 5.86 1.57
C VAL A 474 -30.05 6.90 2.68
N TYR A 475 -30.83 6.53 3.68
CA TYR A 475 -31.02 7.29 4.92
C TYR A 475 -30.31 6.56 6.04
N VAL A 476 -29.45 7.25 6.79
CA VAL A 476 -28.92 6.76 8.05
C VAL A 476 -29.46 7.62 9.18
N ASP A 477 -30.40 7.05 9.93
CA ASP A 477 -30.99 7.67 11.11
C ASP A 477 -30.26 7.22 12.36
N ILE A 478 -29.86 8.18 13.19
CA ILE A 478 -29.26 7.93 14.51
C ILE A 478 -30.23 8.44 15.57
N LEU A 479 -30.77 7.51 16.36
CA LEU A 479 -31.70 7.79 17.44
C LEU A 479 -30.97 7.64 18.79
N ASN A 480 -31.27 8.50 19.75
CA ASN A 480 -30.79 8.32 21.12
C ASN A 480 -31.58 7.22 21.86
N GLY A 481 -31.19 6.89 23.09
CA GLY A 481 -31.88 5.89 23.92
C GLY A 481 -33.35 6.18 24.25
N ASN A 482 -33.87 7.37 23.97
CA ASN A 482 -35.29 7.71 24.08
C ASN A 482 -36.05 7.52 22.76
N GLY A 483 -35.36 7.11 21.67
CA GLY A 483 -35.93 7.02 20.33
C GLY A 483 -36.02 8.36 19.59
N GLU A 484 -35.37 9.42 20.09
CA GLU A 484 -35.37 10.72 19.40
C GLU A 484 -34.29 10.75 18.33
N LEU A 485 -34.66 11.16 17.10
CA LEU A 485 -33.71 11.35 16.00
C LEU A 485 -32.74 12.49 16.34
N VAL A 486 -31.47 12.15 16.57
CA VAL A 486 -30.41 13.13 16.88
C VAL A 486 -29.54 13.46 15.68
N TRP A 487 -29.50 12.58 14.68
CA TRP A 487 -28.82 12.83 13.42
C TRP A 487 -29.42 12.05 12.26
N ARG A 488 -29.35 12.63 11.06
CA ARG A 488 -29.76 11.97 9.81
C ARG A 488 -28.75 12.30 8.72
N MET A 489 -28.17 11.27 8.13
CA MET A 489 -27.49 11.37 6.85
C MET A 489 -28.46 11.00 5.74
N HIS A 490 -28.43 11.77 4.65
CA HIS A 490 -29.10 11.44 3.40
C HIS A 490 -28.08 11.43 2.27
N ALA A 491 -28.07 10.36 1.48
CA ALA A 491 -27.28 10.28 0.27
C ALA A 491 -28.17 9.76 -0.87
N ASP A 492 -28.32 10.57 -1.91
CA ASP A 492 -29.07 10.22 -3.10
C ASP A 492 -28.25 9.29 -4.01
N ASP A 493 -28.93 8.34 -4.65
CA ASP A 493 -28.40 7.53 -5.75
C ASP A 493 -27.08 6.79 -5.46
N LEU A 494 -26.93 6.25 -4.25
CA LEU A 494 -25.69 5.61 -3.81
C LEU A 494 -25.47 4.28 -4.56
N GLU A 495 -24.29 4.09 -5.14
CA GLU A 495 -23.93 2.83 -5.84
C GLU A 495 -23.85 1.64 -4.87
N PRO A 496 -24.12 0.39 -5.33
CA PRO A 496 -23.97 -0.80 -4.50
C PRO A 496 -22.56 -0.95 -3.93
N GLY A 497 -22.45 -1.47 -2.71
CA GLY A 497 -21.21 -1.83 -2.03
C GLY A 497 -21.05 -1.15 -0.68
N VAL A 498 -19.80 -1.02 -0.24
CA VAL A 498 -19.46 -0.49 1.09
C VAL A 498 -19.10 0.99 1.01
N HIS A 499 -19.57 1.77 1.99
CA HIS A 499 -19.39 3.21 2.05
C HIS A 499 -19.02 3.68 3.46
N GLN A 500 -18.14 4.68 3.54
CA GLN A 500 -17.83 5.36 4.80
C GLN A 500 -18.90 6.42 5.11
N VAL A 501 -19.42 6.37 6.32
CA VAL A 501 -20.25 7.42 6.92
C VAL A 501 -19.54 7.96 8.15
N VAL A 502 -19.51 9.29 8.28
CA VAL A 502 -18.93 9.95 9.45
C VAL A 502 -20.06 10.67 10.18
N TRP A 503 -20.23 10.36 11.46
CA TRP A 503 -21.16 11.07 12.31
C TRP A 503 -20.46 12.28 12.92
N ASP A 504 -20.81 13.46 12.41
CA ASP A 504 -20.28 14.77 12.78
C ASP A 504 -21.24 15.60 13.66
N GLY A 505 -22.42 15.05 13.97
CA GLY A 505 -23.35 15.60 14.96
C GLY A 505 -22.84 15.46 16.40
N PHE A 506 -23.48 16.16 17.33
CA PHE A 506 -23.11 16.12 18.75
C PHE A 506 -23.40 14.73 19.35
N SER A 507 -22.36 13.92 19.51
CA SER A 507 -22.44 12.62 20.18
C SER A 507 -22.07 12.79 21.65
N GLN A 508 -22.93 12.32 22.56
CA GLN A 508 -22.60 12.15 23.98
C GLN A 508 -22.35 10.65 24.23
N PRO A 509 -21.61 10.27 25.28
CA PRO A 509 -21.54 8.87 25.66
C PRO A 509 -22.94 8.31 25.96
N GLY A 510 -23.33 7.23 25.29
CA GLY A 510 -24.69 6.70 25.40
C GLY A 510 -25.02 5.56 24.44
N MET A 511 -26.22 5.02 24.59
CA MET A 511 -26.81 4.04 23.68
C MET A 511 -27.51 4.77 22.53
N TYR A 512 -27.27 4.32 21.30
CA TYR A 512 -27.87 4.86 20.09
C TYR A 512 -28.37 3.72 19.20
N ASN A 513 -29.54 3.91 18.59
CA ASN A 513 -30.06 3.02 17.57
C ASN A 513 -29.81 3.64 16.20
N MET A 514 -29.17 2.87 15.33
CA MET A 514 -28.86 3.29 13.97
C MET A 514 -29.71 2.50 12.98
N TYR A 515 -30.39 3.21 12.09
CA TYR A 515 -31.21 2.61 11.05
C TYR A 515 -30.69 3.03 9.69
N VAL A 516 -30.45 2.06 8.82
CA VAL A 516 -30.29 2.29 7.39
C VAL A 516 -31.61 1.99 6.72
N ARG A 517 -32.13 2.92 5.95
CA ARG A 517 -33.35 2.76 5.15
C ARG A 517 -33.08 3.13 3.70
N GLY A 518 -33.67 2.40 2.75
CA GLY A 518 -33.61 2.74 1.33
C GLY A 518 -34.37 1.76 0.45
N MET A 519 -35.17 2.26 -0.51
CA MET A 519 -35.76 1.54 -1.66
C MET A 519 -36.24 0.07 -1.44
N GLY A 520 -36.74 -0.29 -0.26
CA GLY A 520 -37.29 -1.62 0.06
C GLY A 520 -36.39 -2.53 0.92
N TRP A 521 -35.28 -2.02 1.45
CA TRP A 521 -34.36 -2.74 2.32
C TRP A 521 -34.04 -1.91 3.57
N ASP A 522 -34.03 -2.55 4.75
CA ASP A 522 -33.80 -1.91 6.04
C ASP A 522 -32.75 -2.68 6.86
N ALA A 523 -31.91 -1.95 7.61
CA ALA A 523 -31.02 -2.52 8.60
C ALA A 523 -31.08 -1.72 9.91
N GLU A 524 -31.14 -2.40 11.05
CA GLU A 524 -31.13 -1.77 12.38
C GLU A 524 -29.96 -2.29 13.20
N ARG A 525 -29.32 -1.41 13.96
CA ARG A 525 -28.30 -1.80 14.92
C ARG A 525 -28.26 -0.89 16.13
N GLU A 526 -28.34 -1.50 17.30
CA GLU A 526 -28.05 -0.83 18.57
C GLU A 526 -26.54 -0.74 18.79
N MET A 527 -26.06 0.43 19.22
CA MET A 527 -24.64 0.72 19.43
C MET A 527 -24.40 1.53 20.68
N VAL A 528 -23.29 1.24 21.35
CA VAL A 528 -22.79 2.06 22.45
C VAL A 528 -21.68 2.97 21.96
N ILE A 529 -21.85 4.27 22.14
CA ILE A 529 -20.87 5.29 21.77
C ILE A 529 -20.16 5.77 23.02
N TYR A 530 -18.83 5.74 22.98
CA TYR A 530 -17.95 6.27 24.00
C TYR A 530 -17.13 7.38 23.32
N THR A 531 -17.58 8.63 23.42
CA THR A 531 -16.78 9.80 23.02
C THR A 531 -15.71 10.09 24.05
#